data_AF-A0A2N5IZ98-F1
#
_entry.id   AF-A0A2N5IZ98-F1
#
_cell.length_a   1.000
_cell.length_b   1.000
_cell.length_c   1.000
_cell.angle_alpha   90.00
_cell.angle_beta   90.00
_cell.angle_gamma   90.00
#
_symmetry.space_group_name_H-M   'P 1'
#
loop_
_entity.id
_entity.type
_entity.pdbx_description
1 polymer ?
#
loop_
_entity_poly.entity_id
_entity_poly.type
_entity_poly.pdbx_seq_one_letter_code
_entity_poly.pdbx_strand_id
1 'polypeptide(L)'
;MSKSLADIQLAERRYDQLASDMIALLRANGDDEGADFAQSMLDEDGSGTAVNACVIDIIAHRIDPISVAPLFETVHAEFPGCDEDYQDFLEYLQDRSTEVVPLD
;
A
#
# COMPACT_ATOMS: atom_id res chain seq x y z
N MET A 1 -26.05 6.02 1.49
CA MET A 1 -26.21 5.82 0.03
C MET A 1 -25.40 4.59 -0.33
N SER A 2 -25.99 3.63 -1.03
CA SER A 2 -25.25 2.49 -1.58
C SER A 2 -24.36 2.99 -2.72
N LYS A 3 -23.07 2.59 -2.73
CA LYS A 3 -22.17 2.87 -3.86
C LYS A 3 -22.74 2.28 -5.14
N SER A 4 -22.55 2.97 -6.27
CA SER A 4 -22.93 2.40 -7.57
C SER A 4 -21.97 1.28 -7.97
N LEU A 5 -22.38 0.41 -8.89
CA LEU A 5 -21.50 -0.64 -9.44
C LEU A 5 -20.24 -0.04 -10.07
N ALA A 6 -20.34 1.14 -10.69
CA ALA A 6 -19.20 1.83 -11.29
C ALA A 6 -18.20 2.30 -10.23
N ASP A 7 -18.69 2.77 -9.07
CA ASP A 7 -17.82 3.19 -7.97
C ASP A 7 -17.10 1.99 -7.34
N ILE A 8 -17.76 0.83 -7.25
CA ILE A 8 -17.16 -0.41 -6.76
C ILE A 8 -16.04 -0.86 -7.71
N GLN A 9 -16.33 -0.94 -9.01
CA GLN A 9 -15.34 -1.36 -10.01
C GLN A 9 -14.15 -0.40 -10.12
N LEU A 10 -14.38 0.91 -10.01
CA LEU A 10 -13.31 1.90 -10.03
C LEU A 10 -12.37 1.71 -8.83
N ALA A 11 -12.97 1.47 -7.66
CA ALA A 11 -12.22 1.35 -6.44
C ALA A 11 -11.47 0.01 -6.37
N GLU A 12 -12.04 -1.10 -6.88
CA GLU A 12 -11.32 -2.36 -7.10
C GLU A 12 -10.07 -2.17 -7.99
N ARG A 13 -10.20 -1.47 -9.12
CA ARG A 13 -9.05 -1.21 -10.01
C ARG A 13 -7.95 -0.39 -9.34
N ARG A 14 -8.32 0.57 -8.48
CA ARG A 14 -7.34 1.35 -7.71
C ARG A 14 -6.62 0.48 -6.69
N TYR A 15 -7.31 -0.50 -6.14
CA TYR A 15 -6.73 -1.47 -5.23
C TYR A 15 -5.72 -2.38 -5.93
N ASP A 16 -6.05 -2.87 -7.12
CA ASP A 16 -5.14 -3.65 -7.97
C ASP A 16 -3.91 -2.82 -8.39
N GLN A 17 -4.13 -1.55 -8.72
CA GLN A 17 -3.05 -0.63 -9.06
C GLN A 17 -2.14 -0.37 -7.85
N LEU A 18 -2.72 -0.18 -6.66
CA LEU A 18 -1.95 0.01 -5.43
C LEU A 18 -1.06 -1.19 -5.13
N ALA A 19 -1.61 -2.41 -5.21
CA ALA A 19 -0.83 -3.63 -5.03
C ALA A 19 0.34 -3.70 -6.02
N SER A 20 0.07 -3.43 -7.30
CA SER A 20 1.10 -3.44 -8.35
C SER A 20 2.20 -2.41 -8.11
N ASP A 21 1.83 -1.19 -7.70
CA ASP A 21 2.79 -0.10 -7.45
C ASP A 21 3.65 -0.37 -6.20
N MET A 22 3.08 -0.97 -5.17
CA MET A 22 3.81 -1.37 -3.96
C MET A 22 4.79 -2.52 -4.24
N ILE A 23 4.39 -3.53 -5.02
CA ILE A 23 5.31 -4.59 -5.48
C ILE A 23 6.48 -3.99 -6.29
N ALA A 24 6.19 -3.05 -7.18
CA ALA A 24 7.22 -2.37 -7.95
C ALA A 24 8.16 -1.54 -7.04
N LEU A 25 7.61 -0.92 -5.99
CA LEU A 25 8.39 -0.17 -5.00
C LEU A 25 9.36 -1.08 -4.24
N LEU A 26 8.92 -2.27 -3.80
CA LEU A 26 9.79 -3.26 -3.15
C LEU A 26 10.97 -3.63 -4.06
N ARG A 27 10.69 -4.00 -5.32
CA ARG A 27 11.74 -4.31 -6.32
C ARG A 27 12.69 -3.14 -6.54
N ALA A 28 12.16 -1.92 -6.65
CA ALA A 28 12.98 -0.72 -6.84
C ALA A 28 13.93 -0.44 -5.66
N ASN A 29 13.60 -0.95 -4.47
CA ASN A 29 14.43 -0.83 -3.27
C ASN A 29 15.29 -2.08 -3.00
N GLY A 30 15.30 -3.06 -3.92
CA GLY A 30 16.11 -4.27 -3.84
C GLY A 30 15.52 -5.38 -2.96
N ASP A 31 14.25 -5.27 -2.59
CA ASP A 31 13.52 -6.32 -1.88
C ASP A 31 12.75 -7.21 -2.87
N ASP A 32 13.51 -8.02 -3.60
CA ASP A 32 12.95 -8.95 -4.60
C ASP A 32 12.16 -10.10 -3.96
N GLU A 33 12.56 -10.53 -2.75
CA GLU A 33 11.88 -11.63 -2.03
C GLU A 33 10.49 -11.19 -1.56
N GLY A 34 10.37 -10.02 -0.92
CA GLY A 34 9.09 -9.44 -0.52
C GLY A 34 8.20 -9.16 -1.74
N ALA A 35 8.78 -8.64 -2.81
CA ALA A 35 8.05 -8.38 -4.05
C ALA A 35 7.49 -9.65 -4.71
N ASP A 36 8.27 -10.72 -4.77
CA ASP A 36 7.83 -11.98 -5.37
C ASP A 36 6.79 -12.69 -4.50
N PHE A 37 6.93 -12.60 -3.17
CA PHE A 37 5.92 -13.07 -2.23
C PHE A 37 4.59 -12.31 -2.40
N ALA A 38 4.63 -10.97 -2.42
CA ALA A 38 3.45 -10.15 -2.63
C ALA A 38 2.81 -10.36 -4.02
N GLN A 39 3.62 -10.63 -5.06
CA GLN A 39 3.11 -11.01 -6.38
C GLN A 39 2.36 -12.36 -6.33
N SER A 40 2.88 -13.34 -5.61
CA SER A 40 2.19 -14.62 -5.40
C SER A 40 0.85 -14.41 -4.69
N MET A 41 0.81 -13.56 -3.66
CA MET A 41 -0.43 -13.21 -2.95
C MET A 41 -1.43 -12.50 -3.86
N LEU A 42 -0.95 -11.62 -4.75
CA LEU A 42 -1.81 -10.94 -5.73
C LEU A 42 -2.47 -11.92 -6.70
N ASP A 43 -1.71 -12.92 -7.16
CA ASP A 43 -2.16 -13.90 -8.14
C ASP A 43 -3.12 -14.94 -7.52
N GLU A 44 -2.92 -15.30 -6.25
CA GLU A 44 -3.67 -16.37 -5.57
C GLU A 44 -4.86 -15.87 -4.74
N ASP A 45 -4.66 -14.82 -3.94
CA ASP A 45 -5.60 -14.33 -2.93
C ASP A 45 -6.18 -12.95 -3.25
N GLY A 46 -5.51 -12.19 -4.13
CA GLY A 46 -5.94 -10.89 -4.63
C GLY A 46 -5.29 -9.70 -3.93
N SER A 47 -5.69 -8.51 -4.36
CA SER A 47 -4.99 -7.24 -4.09
C SER A 47 -4.95 -6.84 -2.62
N GLY A 48 -5.92 -7.26 -1.80
CA GLY A 48 -5.89 -6.97 -0.36
C GLY A 48 -4.75 -7.67 0.36
N THR A 49 -4.60 -8.97 0.13
CA THR A 49 -3.52 -9.76 0.70
C THR A 49 -2.15 -9.30 0.20
N ALA A 50 -2.05 -8.95 -1.09
CA ALA A 50 -0.83 -8.40 -1.66
C ALA A 50 -0.43 -7.05 -1.06
N VAL A 51 -1.39 -6.15 -0.86
CA VAL A 51 -1.15 -4.85 -0.21
C VAL A 51 -0.69 -5.06 1.24
N ASN A 52 -1.34 -5.95 2.00
CA ASN A 52 -0.92 -6.26 3.38
C ASN A 52 0.52 -6.79 3.44
N ALA A 53 0.87 -7.74 2.55
CA ALA A 53 2.24 -8.24 2.46
C ALA A 53 3.24 -7.10 2.17
N CYS A 54 2.93 -6.23 1.21
CA CYS A 54 3.81 -5.10 0.89
C CYS A 54 3.94 -4.09 2.05
N VAL A 55 2.86 -3.83 2.79
CA VAL A 55 2.89 -2.92 3.95
C VAL A 55 3.90 -3.41 4.98
N ILE A 56 3.87 -4.70 5.32
CA ILE A 56 4.77 -5.31 6.30
C ILE A 56 6.23 -5.08 5.89
N ASP A 57 6.57 -5.38 4.63
CA ASP A 57 7.94 -5.27 4.13
C ASP A 57 8.40 -3.81 4.01
N ILE A 58 7.51 -2.89 3.56
CA ILE A 58 7.83 -1.46 3.49
C ILE A 58 8.16 -0.91 4.88
N ILE A 59 7.37 -1.26 5.91
CA ILE A 59 7.62 -0.82 7.29
C ILE A 59 8.90 -1.46 7.83
N ALA A 60 9.05 -2.78 7.68
CA ALA A 60 10.19 -3.55 8.20
C ALA A 60 11.53 -3.07 7.60
N HIS A 61 11.54 -2.77 6.31
CA HIS A 61 12.71 -2.29 5.58
C HIS A 61 12.85 -0.77 5.55
N ARG A 62 11.91 -0.04 6.16
CA ARG A 62 11.84 1.43 6.17
C ARG A 62 11.94 2.04 4.76
N ILE A 63 11.29 1.40 3.80
CA ILE A 63 11.25 1.84 2.40
C ILE A 63 10.45 3.13 2.31
N ASP A 64 10.89 4.08 1.49
CA ASP A 64 10.17 5.33 1.27
C ASP A 64 8.86 5.10 0.47
N PRO A 65 7.68 5.28 1.08
CA PRO A 65 6.41 5.00 0.43
C PRO A 65 5.85 6.21 -0.33
N ILE A 66 6.61 7.30 -0.51
CA ILE A 66 6.10 8.56 -1.08
C ILE A 66 5.43 8.39 -2.46
N SER A 67 5.89 7.43 -3.26
CA SER A 67 5.33 7.15 -4.58
C SER A 67 3.95 6.47 -4.53
N VAL A 68 3.65 5.73 -3.46
CA VAL A 68 2.40 4.96 -3.31
C VAL A 68 1.42 5.57 -2.31
N ALA A 69 1.90 6.44 -1.42
CA ALA A 69 1.10 7.05 -0.35
C ALA A 69 -0.19 7.76 -0.85
N PRO A 70 -0.18 8.57 -1.93
CA PRO A 70 -1.41 9.24 -2.38
C PRO A 70 -2.50 8.26 -2.84
N LEU A 71 -2.10 7.16 -3.49
CA LEU A 71 -3.03 6.14 -3.94
C LEU A 71 -3.53 5.30 -2.76
N PHE A 72 -2.65 4.99 -1.80
CA PHE A 72 -3.00 4.31 -0.56
C PHE A 72 -4.08 5.08 0.22
N GLU A 73 -3.89 6.39 0.44
CA GLU A 73 -4.87 7.25 1.12
C GLU A 73 -6.22 7.29 0.38
N THR A 74 -6.17 7.39 -0.95
CA THR A 74 -7.38 7.40 -1.81
C THR A 74 -8.16 6.10 -1.66
N VAL A 75 -7.47 4.98 -1.75
CA VAL A 75 -8.04 3.63 -1.59
C VAL A 75 -8.66 3.48 -0.20
N HIS A 76 -7.98 3.91 0.86
CA HIS A 76 -8.48 3.78 2.23
C HIS A 76 -9.73 4.63 2.47
N ALA A 77 -9.77 5.86 1.94
CA ALA A 77 -10.97 6.69 2.00
C ALA A 77 -12.17 6.06 1.27
N GLU A 78 -11.90 5.29 0.21
CA GLU A 78 -12.91 4.56 -0.54
C GLU A 78 -13.34 3.27 0.19
N PHE A 79 -12.41 2.54 0.81
CA PHE A 79 -12.69 1.30 1.54
C PHE A 79 -12.10 1.35 2.95
N PRO A 80 -12.83 1.89 3.93
CA PRO A 80 -12.44 1.83 5.33
C PRO A 80 -12.70 0.41 5.85
N GLY A 81 -11.85 -0.53 5.46
CA GLY A 81 -11.71 -1.85 6.09
C GLY A 81 -10.38 -1.84 6.81
N CYS A 82 -10.37 -1.50 8.10
CA CYS A 82 -9.13 -1.54 8.88
C CYS A 82 -8.76 -2.99 9.18
N ASP A 83 -7.67 -3.44 8.56
CA ASP A 83 -6.78 -4.44 9.17
C ASP A 83 -5.75 -3.73 10.06
N GLU A 84 -5.16 -4.41 11.04
CA GLU A 84 -4.15 -3.80 11.94
C GLU A 84 -2.95 -3.24 11.15
N ASP A 85 -2.49 -3.97 10.13
CA ASP A 85 -1.38 -3.56 9.25
C ASP A 85 -1.65 -2.22 8.53
N TYR A 86 -2.91 -1.92 8.21
CA TYR A 86 -3.28 -0.63 7.58
C TYR A 86 -3.07 0.55 8.52
N GLN A 87 -3.32 0.38 9.82
CA GLN A 87 -3.09 1.45 10.79
C GLN A 87 -1.60 1.70 10.98
N ASP A 88 -0.81 0.62 11.08
CA ASP A 88 0.64 0.72 11.19
C ASP A 88 1.26 1.44 10.00
N PHE A 89 0.75 1.23 8.78
CA PHE A 89 1.21 1.96 7.60
C PHE A 89 0.82 3.45 7.64
N LEU A 90 -0.38 3.78 8.11
CA LEU A 90 -0.81 5.18 8.27
C LEU A 90 0.06 5.90 9.31
N GLU A 91 0.37 5.24 10.42
CA GLU A 91 1.29 5.77 11.43
C GLU A 91 2.70 5.95 10.84
N TYR A 92 3.19 4.97 10.08
CA TYR A 92 4.47 5.06 9.38
C TYR A 92 4.53 6.26 8.41
N LEU A 93 3.46 6.51 7.64
CA LEU A 93 3.34 7.67 6.77
C LEU A 93 3.34 8.99 7.55
N GLN A 94 2.63 9.06 8.67
CA GLN A 94 2.56 10.26 9.51
C GLN A 94 3.89 10.58 10.17
N ASP A 95 4.56 9.59 10.76
CA ASP A 95 5.90 9.76 11.35
C ASP A 95 6.87 10.32 10.33
N ARG A 96 6.87 9.77 9.12
CA ARG A 96 7.70 10.23 8.01
C ARG A 96 7.32 11.62 7.48
N SER A 97 6.06 12.01 7.52
CA SER A 97 5.65 13.38 7.19
C SER A 97 6.08 14.41 8.25
N THR A 98 6.37 13.96 9.47
CA THR A 98 6.83 14.82 10.58
C THR A 98 8.33 14.81 10.78
N GLU A 99 9.08 13.99 10.03
CA GLU A 99 10.53 13.96 10.05
C GLU A 99 11.08 15.28 9.48
N VAL A 100 11.34 16.23 10.40
CA VAL A 100 11.93 17.53 10.09
C VAL A 100 13.34 17.27 9.57
N VAL A 101 13.55 17.38 8.26
CA VAL A 101 14.89 17.45 7.68
C VAL A 101 15.59 18.66 8.29
N PRO A 102 16.68 18.50 9.06
CA PRO A 102 17.45 19.63 9.52
C PRO A 102 17.95 20.37 8.28
N LEU A 103 17.61 21.66 8.17
CA LEU A 103 18.25 22.55 7.22
C LEU A 103 19.70 22.73 7.69
N ASP A 104 20.61 21.94 7.13
CA ASP A 104 22.05 22.23 7.16
C ASP A 104 22.38 23.38 6.19
#